data_AF-A0A8T5QV08-F1
#
_entry.id   AF-A0A8T5QV08-F1
#
_cell.length_a   1.000
_cell.length_b   1.000
_cell.length_c   1.000
_cell.angle_alpha   90.00
_cell.angle_beta   90.00
_cell.angle_gamma   90.00
#
_symmetry.space_group_name_H-M   'P 1'
#
loop_
_entity.id
_entity.type
_entity.pdbx_description
1 polymer ?
#
loop_
_entity_poly.entity_id
_entity_poly.type
_entity_poly.pdbx_seq_one_letter_code
_entity_poly.pdbx_strand_id
1 'polypeptide(L)'
;MKKLLFVLLVVSLLVLSACGGEKAVKETGQVTEEKKGETPMSLVTDMAKAFMLNVPYKCEYNIEGVNSVSYIKGETRIRTTTTTPQGSNEALVRDDMMYNWNPDTKEGFKLKFDKEIKEGMPEGTKPVGAAALKEQAVNVKCDPAKFSDEMFEVPTDVEFQDMTELMKQAQELAKQFEDMK
;
A
#
# COMPACT_ATOMS: atom_id res chain seq x y z
N MET A 1 39.33 -23.72 31.77
CA MET A 1 40.67 -24.26 31.46
C MET A 1 40.72 -24.54 29.95
N LYS A 2 40.85 -23.52 29.08
CA LYS A 2 42.14 -22.96 28.59
C LYS A 2 43.14 -24.07 28.30
N LYS A 3 43.17 -24.63 27.07
CA LYS A 3 44.35 -25.18 26.32
C LYS A 3 43.96 -25.79 24.93
N LEU A 4 42.96 -25.27 24.22
CA LEU A 4 42.60 -25.77 22.87
C LEU A 4 42.50 -24.67 21.81
N LEU A 5 43.12 -23.53 22.09
CA LEU A 5 43.39 -22.45 21.15
C LEU A 5 44.90 -22.43 20.92
N PHE A 6 45.30 -22.24 19.66
CA PHE A 6 46.66 -22.23 19.10
C PHE A 6 47.18 -23.58 18.58
N VAL A 7 47.76 -23.54 17.37
CA VAL A 7 48.52 -24.60 16.65
C VAL A 7 47.81 -25.35 15.50
N LEU A 8 46.67 -24.87 14.99
CA LEU A 8 46.20 -25.26 13.64
C LEU A 8 45.93 -24.03 12.75
N LEU A 9 46.81 -23.05 12.93
CA LEU A 9 47.05 -21.91 12.05
C LEU A 9 48.43 -22.17 11.44
N VAL A 10 48.55 -21.99 10.12
CA VAL A 10 49.72 -22.23 9.27
C VAL A 10 49.79 -23.65 8.67
N VAL A 11 49.93 -23.72 7.34
CA VAL A 11 50.18 -24.90 6.49
C VAL A 11 48.94 -25.70 6.04
N SER A 12 48.10 -25.11 5.20
CA SER A 12 47.30 -25.91 4.25
C SER A 12 46.67 -25.04 3.15
N LEU A 13 47.46 -24.74 2.11
CA LEU A 13 47.07 -24.38 0.73
C LEU A 13 46.15 -23.16 0.53
N LEU A 14 46.52 -21.98 0.01
CA LEU A 14 47.52 -21.57 -0.98
C LEU A 14 47.75 -22.59 -2.11
N VAL A 15 46.92 -22.48 -3.15
CA VAL A 15 47.27 -22.45 -4.59
C VAL A 15 46.04 -22.91 -5.38
N LEU A 16 45.47 -22.04 -6.21
CA LEU A 16 45.09 -22.29 -7.61
C LEU A 16 44.50 -21.01 -8.20
N SER A 17 45.40 -20.18 -8.72
CA SER A 17 45.12 -19.09 -9.63
C SER A 17 44.72 -19.61 -11.02
N ALA A 18 43.89 -18.83 -11.70
CA ALA A 18 44.02 -18.46 -13.11
C ALA A 18 43.91 -19.53 -14.22
N CYS A 19 42.87 -19.39 -15.06
CA CYS A 19 42.85 -19.34 -16.53
C CYS A 19 41.37 -19.20 -16.95
N GLY A 20 40.89 -18.25 -17.75
CA GLY A 20 41.46 -17.66 -18.95
C GLY A 20 40.75 -18.26 -20.17
N GLY A 21 39.84 -17.53 -20.82
CA GLY A 21 39.12 -18.01 -22.01
C GLY A 21 38.14 -16.99 -22.63
N GLU A 22 38.67 -15.98 -23.32
CA GLU A 22 37.96 -15.24 -24.38
C GLU A 22 37.80 -16.11 -25.63
N LYS A 23 36.59 -16.18 -26.23
CA LYS A 23 36.40 -16.21 -27.69
C LYS A 23 35.03 -15.65 -28.13
N ALA A 24 35.13 -14.62 -28.95
CA ALA A 24 34.45 -14.39 -30.23
C ALA A 24 32.94 -14.04 -30.29
N VAL A 25 32.75 -12.75 -30.58
CA VAL A 25 31.66 -12.07 -31.27
C VAL A 25 31.10 -12.83 -32.48
N LYS A 26 29.77 -12.86 -32.58
CA LYS A 26 29.05 -12.77 -33.85
C LYS A 26 27.88 -11.80 -33.67
N GLU A 27 27.99 -10.62 -34.30
CA GLU A 27 26.88 -9.72 -34.56
C GLU A 27 25.81 -10.43 -35.41
N THR A 28 24.54 -10.20 -35.12
CA THR A 28 23.56 -9.48 -35.96
C THR A 28 22.16 -9.79 -35.41
N GLY A 29 21.46 -8.77 -34.92
CA GLY A 29 20.11 -8.92 -34.38
C GLY A 29 19.73 -7.78 -33.44
N GLN A 30 19.75 -6.57 -33.99
CA GLN A 30 19.39 -5.31 -33.35
C GLN A 30 17.91 -5.31 -32.90
N VAL A 31 17.67 -5.31 -31.60
CA VAL A 31 16.57 -4.54 -30.99
C VAL A 31 17.15 -3.85 -29.75
N THR A 32 17.26 -2.53 -29.88
CA THR A 32 17.55 -1.58 -28.83
C THR A 32 16.49 -1.71 -27.73
N GLU A 33 16.85 -2.21 -26.56
CA GLU A 33 16.20 -1.78 -25.32
C GLU A 33 17.12 -0.75 -24.66
N GLU A 34 16.68 0.50 -24.74
CA GLU A 34 17.18 1.57 -23.90
C GLU A 34 17.12 1.11 -22.44
N LYS A 35 18.30 1.00 -21.82
CA LYS A 35 18.44 1.24 -20.39
C LYS A 35 18.03 2.68 -20.11
N LYS A 36 16.73 2.91 -19.98
CA LYS A 36 16.22 4.09 -19.31
C LYS A 36 16.05 3.72 -17.85
N GLY A 37 17.12 3.98 -17.09
CA GLY A 37 17.00 4.15 -15.66
C GLY A 37 16.05 5.31 -15.42
N GLU A 38 14.77 5.02 -15.28
CA GLU A 38 13.79 6.00 -14.84
C GLU A 38 13.93 6.12 -13.32
N THR A 39 14.54 7.24 -12.96
CA THR A 39 14.56 7.82 -11.63
C THR A 39 13.17 7.74 -11.00
N PRO A 40 13.02 7.50 -9.68
CA PRO A 40 11.72 7.49 -9.00
C PRO A 40 11.08 8.88 -9.09
N MET A 41 10.36 9.14 -10.18
CA MET A 41 9.83 10.45 -10.50
C MET A 41 8.52 10.66 -9.72
N SER A 42 8.66 11.00 -8.43
CA SER A 42 7.59 11.55 -7.58
C SER A 42 6.28 10.74 -7.52
N LEU A 43 6.30 9.68 -6.70
CA LEU A 43 5.16 8.91 -6.21
C LEU A 43 3.87 9.71 -5.92
N VAL A 44 4.00 10.95 -5.46
CA VAL A 44 2.87 11.84 -5.13
C VAL A 44 2.27 12.49 -6.37
N THR A 45 3.11 12.86 -7.33
CA THR A 45 2.65 13.43 -8.60
C THR A 45 1.93 12.37 -9.43
N ASP A 46 2.37 11.11 -9.34
CA ASP A 46 1.76 10.00 -10.08
C ASP A 46 0.48 9.47 -9.45
N MET A 47 0.33 9.45 -8.13
CA MET A 47 -0.96 9.11 -7.50
C MET A 47 -2.02 10.19 -7.77
N ALA A 48 -1.68 11.48 -7.64
CA ALA A 48 -2.60 12.57 -7.97
C ALA A 48 -2.99 12.55 -9.47
N LYS A 49 -2.03 12.31 -10.36
CA LYS A 49 -2.30 12.12 -11.80
C LYS A 49 -3.10 10.85 -12.08
N ALA A 50 -2.88 9.76 -11.35
CA ALA A 50 -3.63 8.52 -11.47
C ALA A 50 -5.12 8.71 -11.20
N PHE A 51 -5.45 9.45 -10.13
CA PHE A 51 -6.82 9.86 -9.82
C PHE A 51 -7.44 10.67 -10.98
N MET A 52 -6.67 11.60 -11.57
CA MET A 52 -7.13 12.45 -12.67
C MET A 52 -7.26 11.74 -14.03
N LEU A 53 -6.44 10.72 -14.30
CA LEU A 53 -6.36 10.07 -15.62
C LEU A 53 -7.29 8.85 -15.74
N ASN A 54 -8.04 8.49 -14.69
CA ASN A 54 -8.89 7.30 -14.62
C ASN A 54 -8.17 6.01 -15.05
N VAL A 55 -6.84 6.00 -14.95
CA VAL A 55 -6.03 4.82 -15.22
C VAL A 55 -6.08 3.97 -13.95
N PRO A 56 -6.44 2.69 -14.04
CA PRO A 56 -6.46 1.80 -12.89
C PRO A 56 -5.04 1.47 -12.41
N TYR A 57 -4.82 1.52 -11.10
CA TYR A 57 -3.51 1.23 -10.47
C TYR A 57 -3.63 0.16 -9.38
N LYS A 58 -2.55 -0.58 -9.21
CA LYS A 58 -2.26 -1.38 -8.02
C LYS A 58 -1.12 -0.71 -7.26
N CYS A 59 -1.34 -0.39 -6.00
CA CYS A 59 -0.37 0.21 -5.10
C CYS A 59 -0.06 -0.75 -3.95
N GLU A 60 1.21 -1.01 -3.70
CA GLU A 60 1.71 -1.77 -2.55
C GLU A 60 2.49 -0.81 -1.65
N TYR A 61 2.24 -0.84 -0.35
CA TYR A 61 2.90 0.05 0.60
C TYR A 61 2.90 -0.51 2.02
N ASN A 62 3.69 0.09 2.89
CA ASN A 62 3.74 -0.24 4.31
C ASN A 62 3.44 1.00 5.15
N ILE A 63 2.58 0.88 6.16
CA ILE A 63 2.33 1.92 7.18
C ILE A 63 2.59 1.27 8.53
N GLU A 64 3.54 1.81 9.30
CA GLU A 64 3.86 1.33 10.66
C GLU A 64 4.11 -0.19 10.77
N GLY A 65 4.74 -0.79 9.76
CA GLY A 65 5.02 -2.23 9.73
C GLY A 65 3.86 -3.08 9.18
N VAL A 66 2.75 -2.47 8.82
CA VAL A 66 1.59 -3.14 8.21
C VAL A 66 1.64 -3.03 6.69
N ASN A 67 1.68 -4.18 6.02
CA ASN A 67 1.65 -4.23 4.56
C ASN A 67 0.22 -4.06 4.05
N SER A 68 0.06 -3.23 3.03
CA SER A 68 -1.22 -2.97 2.39
C SER A 68 -1.08 -3.02 0.87
N VAL A 69 -2.13 -3.52 0.22
CA VAL A 69 -2.28 -3.51 -1.23
C VAL A 69 -3.59 -2.81 -1.55
N SER A 70 -3.52 -1.73 -2.33
CA SER A 70 -4.67 -0.96 -2.78
C SER A 70 -4.84 -1.04 -4.29
N TYR A 71 -6.08 -1.22 -4.73
CA TYR A 71 -6.50 -1.14 -6.12
C TYR A 71 -7.37 0.10 -6.29
N ILE A 72 -7.01 0.95 -7.24
CA ILE A 72 -7.57 2.31 -7.35
C ILE A 72 -8.08 2.52 -8.78
N LYS A 73 -9.35 2.91 -8.92
CA LYS A 73 -9.98 3.25 -10.20
C LYS A 73 -10.76 4.56 -10.10
N GLY A 74 -10.21 5.62 -10.68
CA GLY A 74 -10.74 6.97 -10.51
C GLY A 74 -10.68 7.43 -9.04
N GLU A 75 -11.46 8.44 -8.69
CA GLU A 75 -11.43 9.06 -7.36
C GLU A 75 -12.24 8.31 -6.30
N THR A 76 -13.25 7.54 -6.72
CA THR A 76 -14.28 7.02 -5.82
C THR A 76 -14.27 5.51 -5.65
N ARG A 77 -13.41 4.77 -6.35
CA ARG A 77 -13.32 3.31 -6.24
C ARG A 77 -11.94 2.89 -5.79
N ILE A 78 -11.85 2.52 -4.51
CA ILE A 78 -10.60 2.09 -3.88
C ILE A 78 -10.90 0.81 -3.11
N ARG A 79 -10.13 -0.25 -3.35
CA ARG A 79 -10.17 -1.45 -2.53
C ARG A 79 -8.80 -1.71 -1.93
N THR A 80 -8.75 -1.88 -0.62
CA THR A 80 -7.50 -2.08 0.13
C THR A 80 -7.58 -3.38 0.90
N THR A 81 -6.56 -4.21 0.75
CA THR A 81 -6.28 -5.33 1.63
C THR A 81 -5.13 -4.93 2.53
N THR A 82 -5.33 -5.02 3.84
CA THR A 82 -4.32 -4.77 4.86
C THR A 82 -4.01 -6.10 5.55
N THR A 83 -2.73 -6.43 5.71
CA THR A 83 -2.30 -7.68 6.35
C THR A 83 -1.45 -7.38 7.57
N THR A 84 -1.89 -7.87 8.73
CA THR A 84 -1.19 -7.80 10.01
C THR A 84 -0.87 -9.22 10.49
N PRO A 85 -0.01 -9.39 11.52
CA PRO A 85 0.18 -10.68 12.18
C PRO A 85 -1.11 -11.28 12.77
N GLN A 86 -2.12 -10.45 13.05
CA GLN A 86 -3.39 -10.85 13.66
C GLN A 86 -4.44 -11.26 12.61
N GLY A 87 -4.20 -11.01 11.33
CA GLY A 87 -5.11 -11.37 10.26
C GLY A 87 -5.10 -10.37 9.10
N SER A 88 -6.09 -10.48 8.24
CA SER A 88 -6.31 -9.52 7.16
C SER A 88 -7.55 -8.69 7.41
N ASN A 89 -7.56 -7.49 6.83
CA ASN A 89 -8.69 -6.59 6.85
C ASN A 89 -8.90 -6.04 5.45
N GLU A 90 -10.14 -6.00 5.03
CA GLU A 90 -10.55 -5.46 3.74
C GLU A 90 -11.22 -4.11 3.94
N ALA A 91 -10.93 -3.17 3.04
CA ALA A 91 -11.62 -1.89 2.97
C ALA A 91 -12.04 -1.61 1.52
N LEU A 92 -13.22 -1.01 1.36
CA LEU A 92 -13.74 -0.57 0.08
C LEU A 92 -14.30 0.84 0.23
N VAL A 93 -13.83 1.75 -0.62
CA VAL A 93 -14.45 3.06 -0.82
C VAL A 93 -15.19 3.01 -2.14
N ARG A 94 -16.48 3.34 -2.09
CA ARG A 94 -17.38 3.40 -3.26
C ARG A 94 -18.57 4.30 -2.96
N ASP A 95 -18.93 5.18 -3.90
CA ASP A 95 -20.17 5.96 -3.88
C ASP A 95 -20.37 6.72 -2.55
N ASP A 96 -19.32 7.40 -2.07
CA ASP A 96 -19.23 8.10 -0.77
C ASP A 96 -19.40 7.22 0.48
N MET A 97 -19.38 5.90 0.33
CA MET A 97 -19.37 4.95 1.43
C MET A 97 -17.98 4.35 1.60
N MET A 98 -17.57 4.17 2.84
CA MET A 98 -16.50 3.26 3.23
C MET A 98 -17.11 2.01 3.84
N TYR A 99 -16.56 0.88 3.45
CA TYR A 99 -16.79 -0.42 4.05
C TYR A 99 -15.46 -0.90 4.59
N ASN A 100 -15.49 -1.51 5.76
CA ASN A 100 -14.33 -2.13 6.37
C ASN A 100 -14.79 -3.44 7.01
N TRP A 101 -14.12 -4.55 6.72
CA TRP A 101 -14.53 -5.85 7.26
C TRP A 101 -13.36 -6.81 7.40
N ASN A 102 -13.56 -7.78 8.27
CA ASN A 102 -12.67 -8.93 8.38
C ASN A 102 -13.16 -10.03 7.42
N PRO A 103 -12.32 -10.51 6.49
CA PRO A 103 -12.74 -11.51 5.51
C PRO A 103 -12.98 -12.90 6.11
N ASP A 104 -12.42 -13.19 7.29
CA ASP A 104 -12.57 -14.47 7.98
C ASP A 104 -13.86 -14.53 8.80
N THR A 105 -14.18 -13.48 9.57
CA THR A 105 -15.40 -13.44 10.40
C THR A 105 -16.64 -13.01 9.63
N LYS A 106 -16.48 -12.36 8.48
CA LYS A 106 -17.58 -11.80 7.68
C LYS A 106 -18.37 -10.71 8.41
N GLU A 107 -17.71 -10.03 9.35
CA GLU A 107 -18.26 -8.90 10.08
C GLU A 107 -17.49 -7.64 9.74
N GLY A 108 -18.20 -6.52 9.70
CA GLY A 108 -17.60 -5.24 9.40
C GLY A 108 -18.50 -4.07 9.73
N PHE A 109 -18.04 -2.88 9.36
CA PHE A 109 -18.82 -1.67 9.44
C PHE A 109 -18.82 -0.91 8.13
N LYS A 110 -19.83 -0.06 7.97
CA LYS A 110 -19.93 0.91 6.89
C LYS A 110 -20.10 2.31 7.44
N LEU A 111 -19.58 3.28 6.72
CA LEU A 111 -19.58 4.69 7.08
C LEU A 111 -19.83 5.51 5.83
N LYS A 112 -20.81 6.41 5.89
CA LYS A 112 -20.98 7.43 4.85
C LYS A 112 -20.04 8.61 5.08
N PHE A 113 -19.28 8.98 4.07
CA PHE A 113 -18.52 10.23 4.07
C PHE A 113 -19.36 11.35 3.47
N ASP A 114 -20.23 11.94 4.28
CA ASP A 114 -20.80 13.23 3.91
C ASP A 114 -19.82 14.38 4.17
N LYS A 115 -20.19 15.57 3.71
CA LYS A 115 -19.34 16.77 3.81
C LYS A 115 -18.99 17.09 5.26
N GLU A 116 -19.92 16.90 6.19
CA GLU A 116 -19.73 17.15 7.62
C GLU A 116 -18.69 16.19 8.21
N ILE A 117 -18.77 14.91 7.84
CA ILE A 117 -17.79 13.89 8.27
C ILE A 117 -16.41 14.15 7.65
N LYS A 118 -16.36 14.50 6.35
CA LYS A 118 -15.10 14.81 5.65
C LYS A 118 -14.38 16.03 6.23
N GLU A 119 -15.12 17.05 6.65
CA GLU A 119 -14.58 18.30 7.22
C GLU A 119 -14.21 18.17 8.70
N GLY A 120 -14.93 17.32 9.46
CA GLY A 120 -14.69 17.09 10.88
C GLY A 120 -13.67 16.00 11.23
N MET A 121 -13.13 15.27 10.24
CA MET A 121 -12.11 14.26 10.49
C MET A 121 -10.73 14.89 10.71
N PRO A 122 -10.04 14.63 11.85
CA PRO A 122 -8.64 15.00 11.99
C PRO A 122 -7.82 14.46 10.82
N GLU A 123 -6.79 15.18 10.39
CA GLU A 123 -6.02 14.85 9.16
C GLU A 123 -5.48 13.41 9.13
N GLY A 124 -5.26 12.79 10.30
CA GLY A 124 -4.81 11.40 10.43
C GLY A 124 -5.91 10.32 10.45
N THR A 125 -7.21 10.66 10.47
CA THR A 125 -8.31 9.66 10.47
C THR A 125 -9.15 9.69 9.19
N LYS A 126 -8.81 10.57 8.24
CA LYS A 126 -9.42 10.56 6.91
C LYS A 126 -9.19 9.20 6.26
N PRO A 127 -10.15 8.68 5.46
CA PRO A 127 -9.91 7.52 4.61
C PRO A 127 -8.57 7.70 3.93
N VAL A 128 -7.74 6.65 3.92
CA VAL A 128 -6.37 6.65 3.38
C VAL A 128 -6.38 7.25 1.97
N GLY A 129 -6.29 8.57 1.93
CA GLY A 129 -6.28 9.37 0.73
C GLY A 129 -4.85 9.61 0.32
N ALA A 130 -4.65 10.19 -0.85
CA ALA A 130 -3.33 10.52 -1.36
C ALA A 130 -2.43 11.24 -0.32
N ALA A 131 -3.02 12.06 0.55
CA ALA A 131 -2.32 12.79 1.60
C ALA A 131 -1.82 11.90 2.75
N ALA A 132 -2.64 10.99 3.28
CA ALA A 132 -2.23 10.10 4.38
C ALA A 132 -1.19 9.07 3.92
N LEU A 133 -1.30 8.57 2.67
CA LEU A 133 -0.28 7.74 2.05
C LEU A 133 1.06 8.47 1.91
N LYS A 134 1.01 9.76 1.58
CA LYS A 134 2.23 10.56 1.37
C LYS A 134 3.05 10.74 2.64
N GLU A 135 2.41 10.85 3.80
CA GLU A 135 3.10 11.18 5.05
C GLU A 135 3.55 9.96 5.84
N GLN A 136 2.79 8.87 5.77
CA GLN A 136 2.99 7.71 6.64
C GLN A 136 3.42 6.45 5.90
N ALA A 137 3.20 6.37 4.59
CA ALA A 137 3.51 5.17 3.84
C ALA A 137 4.99 5.14 3.41
N VAL A 138 5.63 4.01 3.66
CA VAL A 138 6.99 3.70 3.19
C VAL A 138 6.94 2.57 2.16
N ASN A 139 7.99 2.46 1.34
CA ASN A 139 8.13 1.44 0.31
C ASN A 139 6.94 1.41 -0.68
N VAL A 140 6.38 2.58 -0.99
CA VAL A 140 5.22 2.68 -1.87
C VAL A 140 5.64 2.34 -3.31
N LYS A 141 4.92 1.40 -3.92
CA LYS A 141 5.06 1.02 -5.33
C LYS A 141 3.68 1.02 -5.98
N CYS A 142 3.49 1.84 -7.01
CA CYS A 142 2.24 1.88 -7.76
C CYS A 142 2.49 1.58 -9.24
N ASP A 143 1.83 0.56 -9.76
CA ASP A 143 1.92 0.16 -11.16
C ASP A 143 0.52 0.21 -11.82
N PRO A 144 0.40 0.66 -13.08
CA PRO A 144 -0.84 0.53 -13.83
C PRO A 144 -1.26 -0.94 -13.89
N ALA A 145 -2.54 -1.22 -13.61
CA ALA A 145 -3.07 -2.58 -13.55
C ALA A 145 -4.45 -2.66 -14.19
N LYS A 146 -4.78 -3.78 -14.82
CA LYS A 146 -6.15 -4.04 -15.31
C LYS A 146 -6.87 -4.96 -14.33
N PHE A 147 -8.10 -4.60 -13.99
CA PHE A 147 -8.96 -5.39 -13.11
C PHE A 147 -10.43 -5.13 -13.43
N SER A 148 -11.31 -6.07 -13.07
CA SER A 148 -12.76 -5.99 -13.33
C SER A 148 -13.45 -5.03 -12.36
N ASP A 149 -14.63 -4.52 -12.75
CA ASP A 149 -15.44 -3.67 -11.87
C ASP A 149 -15.99 -4.44 -10.65
N GLU A 150 -16.14 -5.76 -10.78
CA GLU A 150 -16.64 -6.67 -9.74
C GLU A 150 -15.82 -6.60 -8.45
N MET A 151 -14.52 -6.29 -8.52
CA MET A 151 -13.69 -6.18 -7.31
C MET A 151 -14.12 -5.03 -6.38
N PHE A 152 -14.81 -4.03 -6.92
CA PHE A 152 -15.31 -2.87 -6.20
C PHE A 152 -16.79 -3.01 -5.83
N GLU A 153 -17.39 -4.18 -6.02
CA GLU A 153 -18.72 -4.47 -5.51
C GLU A 153 -18.66 -4.76 -4.00
N VAL A 154 -19.70 -4.36 -3.29
CA VAL A 154 -19.85 -4.63 -1.86
C VAL A 154 -20.14 -6.12 -1.70
N PRO A 155 -19.40 -6.85 -0.85
CA PRO A 155 -19.67 -8.27 -0.62
C PRO A 155 -21.06 -8.44 0.01
N THR A 156 -21.84 -9.39 -0.51
CA THR A 156 -23.20 -9.69 -0.02
C THR A 156 -23.22 -10.67 1.14
N ASP A 157 -22.09 -11.33 1.41
CA ASP A 157 -21.89 -12.32 2.47
C ASP A 157 -21.32 -11.72 3.76
N VAL A 158 -21.18 -10.39 3.85
CA VAL A 158 -20.64 -9.68 5.01
C VAL A 158 -21.75 -8.90 5.72
N GLU A 159 -21.80 -9.03 7.04
CA GLU A 159 -22.68 -8.24 7.89
C GLU A 159 -22.03 -6.91 8.25
N PHE A 160 -22.65 -5.81 7.81
CA PHE A 160 -22.14 -4.46 8.04
C PHE A 160 -22.97 -3.70 9.08
N GLN A 161 -22.35 -3.33 10.18
CA GLN A 161 -22.90 -2.34 11.10
C GLN A 161 -22.78 -0.93 10.50
N ASP A 162 -23.88 -0.18 10.47
CA ASP A 162 -23.85 1.22 10.05
C ASP A 162 -23.34 2.11 11.20
N MET A 163 -22.18 2.71 10.99
CA MET A 163 -21.52 3.58 11.98
C MET A 163 -21.66 5.07 11.65
N THR A 164 -22.47 5.41 10.63
CA THR A 164 -22.60 6.79 10.15
C THR A 164 -23.10 7.73 11.24
N GLU A 165 -24.20 7.38 11.90
CA GLU A 165 -24.80 8.25 12.91
C GLU A 165 -23.94 8.40 14.16
N LEU A 166 -23.28 7.32 14.57
CA LEU A 166 -22.35 7.34 15.70
C LEU A 166 -21.18 8.28 15.43
N MET A 167 -20.64 8.26 14.21
CA MET A 167 -19.54 9.17 13.82
C MET A 167 -19.98 10.62 13.78
N LYS A 168 -21.20 10.93 13.33
CA LYS A 168 -21.74 12.30 13.38
C LYS A 168 -21.80 12.82 14.81
N GLN A 169 -22.37 12.04 15.72
CA GLN A 169 -22.47 12.42 17.14
C GLN A 169 -21.09 12.61 17.78
N ALA A 170 -20.14 11.73 17.46
CA ALA A 170 -18.76 11.87 17.96
C ALA A 170 -18.10 13.17 17.50
N GLN A 171 -18.33 13.59 16.24
CA GLN A 171 -17.82 14.86 15.72
C GLN A 171 -18.51 16.08 16.32
N GLU A 172 -19.82 16.04 16.51
CA GLU A 172 -20.55 17.13 17.16
C GLU A 172 -20.04 17.35 18.59
N LEU A 173 -19.84 16.27 19.34
CA LEU A 173 -19.27 16.32 20.67
C LEU A 173 -17.85 16.89 20.67
N ALA A 174 -17.01 16.47 19.70
CA ALA A 174 -15.65 17.00 19.57
C ALA A 174 -15.64 18.52 19.34
N LYS A 175 -16.51 19.03 18.46
CA LYS A 175 -16.66 20.48 18.22
C LYS A 175 -17.05 21.24 19.49
N GLN A 176 -18.00 20.71 20.27
CA GLN A 176 -18.40 21.32 21.55
C GLN A 176 -17.23 21.46 22.52
N PHE A 177 -16.33 20.46 22.58
CA PHE A 177 -15.14 20.53 23.43
C PHE A 177 -14.09 21.53 22.95
N GLU A 178 -13.99 21.79 21.65
CA GLU A 178 -13.10 22.82 21.11
C GLU A 178 -13.62 24.23 21.40
N ASP A 179 -14.93 24.45 21.27
CA ASP A 179 -15.57 25.75 21.54
C ASP A 179 -15.51 26.17 23.03
N MET A 180 -15.22 25.22 23.93
CA MET A 180 -15.07 25.46 25.37
C MET A 180 -13.63 25.83 25.81
N LYS A 181 -12.65 25.79 24.89
CA LYS A 181 -11.25 26.16 25.18
C LYS A 181 -10.96 27.62 24.85
#